data_AF-K2CZY1-F1
#
_entry.id   AF-K2CZY1-F1
#
_cell.length_a   1.000
_cell.length_b   1.000
_cell.length_c   1.000
_cell.angle_alpha   90.00
_cell.angle_beta   90.00
_cell.angle_gamma   90.00
#
_symmetry.space_group_name_H-M   'P 1'
#
loop_
_entity.id
_entity.type
_entity.pdbx_description
1 polymer ?
#
loop_
_entity_poly.entity_id
_entity_poly.type
_entity_poly.pdbx_seq_one_letter_code
_entity_poly.pdbx_strand_id
1 'polypeptide(L)'
;YDGDVYASDESRMLSEMGDASFRLGNVLDDDYEEIFFGDTMQNIALVNCNEALAGCSDCAFNIYCGADPVRNYATQKDYYGHRPSSDFCQKHILLIKYVFDLIEKAGSDNDLKRIIWAWITRGDINQMDKVGLYH
;
A
#
# COMPACT_ATOMS: atom_id res chain seq x y z
N TYR A 1 11.55 9.76 -22.41
CA TYR A 1 10.38 10.06 -21.59
C TYR A 1 9.68 11.25 -22.21
N ASP A 2 8.36 11.16 -22.28
CA ASP A 2 7.39 11.98 -23.02
C ASP A 2 6.84 13.17 -22.23
N GLY A 3 7.15 13.25 -20.93
CA GLY A 3 6.75 14.37 -20.06
C GLY A 3 5.48 14.10 -19.26
N ASP A 4 4.84 12.95 -19.42
CA ASP A 4 3.61 12.62 -18.70
C ASP A 4 3.85 12.42 -17.20
N VAL A 5 2.90 12.92 -16.40
CA VAL A 5 2.94 12.89 -14.94
C VAL A 5 1.92 11.89 -14.40
N TYR A 6 2.36 11.08 -13.44
CA TYR A 6 1.60 10.02 -12.79
C TYR A 6 1.81 10.06 -11.28
N ALA A 7 0.77 9.69 -10.51
CA ALA A 7 0.80 9.76 -9.04
C ALA A 7 1.65 8.65 -8.40
N SER A 8 1.80 7.52 -9.09
CA SER A 8 2.54 6.35 -8.60
C SER A 8 3.12 5.52 -9.75
N ASP A 9 4.04 4.60 -9.42
CA ASP A 9 4.58 3.68 -10.41
C ASP A 9 3.51 2.73 -10.97
N GLU A 10 2.53 2.32 -10.16
CA GLU A 10 1.40 1.52 -10.61
C GLU A 10 0.57 2.25 -11.69
N SER A 11 0.34 3.57 -11.52
CA SER A 11 -0.37 4.35 -12.53
C SER A 11 0.44 4.51 -13.82
N ARG A 12 1.77 4.64 -13.71
CA ARG A 12 2.67 4.66 -14.87
C ARG A 12 2.69 3.31 -15.59
N MET A 13 2.77 2.21 -14.85
CA MET A 13 2.70 0.84 -15.39
C MET A 13 1.37 0.57 -16.10
N LEU A 14 0.25 1.04 -15.55
CA LEU A 14 -1.06 0.92 -16.19
C LEU A 14 -1.09 1.64 -17.55
N SER A 15 -0.43 2.81 -17.65
CA SER A 15 -0.27 3.54 -18.90
C SER A 15 0.61 2.78 -19.92
N GLU A 16 1.71 2.16 -19.46
CA GLU A 16 2.54 1.30 -20.31
C GLU A 16 1.78 0.07 -20.84
N MET A 17 0.71 -0.34 -20.16
CA MET A 17 -0.23 -1.38 -20.61
C MET A 17 -1.32 -0.84 -21.56
N GLY A 18 -1.26 0.43 -21.95
CA GLY A 18 -2.18 1.07 -22.89
C GLY A 18 -3.38 1.76 -22.23
N ASP A 19 -3.38 1.95 -20.91
CA ASP A 19 -4.48 2.56 -20.17
C ASP A 19 -3.99 3.79 -19.37
N ALA A 20 -4.09 4.96 -20.00
CA ALA A 20 -3.65 6.23 -19.43
C ALA A 20 -4.69 6.89 -18.49
N SER A 21 -5.67 6.14 -17.97
CA SER A 21 -6.79 6.67 -17.14
C SER A 21 -6.34 7.36 -15.84
N PHE A 22 -5.09 7.19 -15.43
CA PHE A 22 -4.48 7.81 -14.25
C PHE A 22 -3.39 8.84 -14.58
N ARG A 23 -3.29 9.30 -15.84
CA ARG A 23 -2.40 10.41 -16.19
C ARG A 23 -2.92 11.70 -15.55
N LEU A 24 -2.03 12.43 -14.86
CA LEU A 24 -2.34 13.68 -14.19
C LEU A 24 -2.19 14.89 -15.12
N GLY A 25 -1.24 14.85 -16.05
CA GLY A 25 -0.92 15.93 -16.98
C GLY A 25 0.43 15.70 -17.66
N ASN A 26 1.01 16.74 -18.25
CA ASN A 26 2.33 16.73 -18.89
C ASN A 26 3.14 17.97 -18.48
N VAL A 27 4.39 17.76 -18.07
CA VAL A 27 5.28 18.84 -17.58
C VAL A 27 5.67 19.87 -18.63
N LEU A 28 5.45 19.59 -19.92
CA LEU A 28 5.74 20.50 -21.02
C LEU A 28 4.55 21.40 -21.36
N ASP A 29 3.34 20.96 -21.00
CA ASP A 29 2.08 21.57 -21.44
C ASP A 29 1.28 22.19 -20.29
N ASP A 30 1.36 21.60 -19.08
CA ASP A 30 0.53 21.96 -17.92
C ASP A 30 1.36 22.59 -16.79
N ASP A 31 0.73 23.46 -16.00
CA ASP A 31 1.31 23.97 -14.76
C ASP A 31 1.05 23.08 -13.54
N TYR A 32 1.66 23.43 -12.40
CA TYR A 32 1.50 22.66 -11.16
C TYR A 32 0.06 22.61 -10.67
N GLU A 33 -0.69 23.71 -10.77
CA GLU A 33 -2.05 23.78 -10.27
C GLU A 33 -2.97 22.92 -11.13
N GLU A 34 -2.79 22.93 -12.44
CA GLU A 34 -3.52 22.08 -13.38
C GLU A 34 -3.27 20.58 -13.11
N ILE A 35 -2.02 20.19 -12.88
CA ILE A 35 -1.66 18.80 -12.56
C ILE A 35 -2.19 18.38 -11.18
N PHE A 36 -2.02 19.21 -10.15
CA PHE A 36 -2.29 18.84 -8.76
C PHE A 36 -3.77 18.97 -8.39
N PHE A 37 -4.49 19.93 -8.99
CA PHE A 37 -5.92 20.15 -8.74
C PHE A 37 -6.82 19.60 -9.85
N GLY A 38 -6.26 18.97 -10.88
CA GLY A 38 -7.00 18.34 -11.96
C GLY A 38 -7.88 17.17 -11.53
N ASP A 39 -8.90 16.86 -12.35
CA ASP A 39 -9.94 15.88 -12.06
C ASP A 39 -9.40 14.49 -11.70
N THR A 40 -8.37 14.01 -12.39
CA THR A 40 -7.75 12.71 -12.11
C THR A 40 -7.19 12.66 -10.68
N MET A 41 -6.47 13.71 -10.26
CA MET A 41 -5.91 13.78 -8.91
C MET A 41 -7.00 13.86 -7.84
N GLN A 42 -8.07 14.64 -8.09
CA GLN A 42 -9.21 14.73 -7.18
C GLN A 42 -9.94 13.39 -7.05
N ASN A 43 -10.15 12.68 -8.16
CA ASN A 43 -10.75 11.34 -8.15
C ASN A 43 -9.91 10.34 -7.36
N ILE A 44 -8.58 10.37 -7.50
CA ILE A 44 -7.67 9.55 -6.68
C ILE A 44 -7.83 9.93 -5.21
N ALA A 45 -7.73 11.21 -4.87
CA ALA A 45 -7.76 11.70 -3.49
C ALA A 45 -9.04 11.28 -2.74
N LEU A 46 -10.19 11.25 -3.42
CA LEU A 46 -11.47 10.84 -2.85
C LEU A 46 -11.50 9.37 -2.40
N VAL A 47 -10.70 8.50 -3.01
CA VAL A 47 -10.74 7.05 -2.76
C VAL A 47 -9.42 6.44 -2.30
N ASN A 48 -8.45 7.28 -1.92
CA ASN A 48 -7.10 6.85 -1.50
C ASN A 48 -6.87 6.88 0.02
N CYS A 49 -7.92 7.14 0.82
CA CYS A 49 -7.84 7.22 2.29
C CYS A 49 -8.72 6.15 2.93
N ASN A 50 -8.11 5.17 3.63
CA ASN A 50 -8.83 4.06 4.26
C ASN A 50 -9.89 4.53 5.25
N GLU A 51 -9.59 5.60 5.98
CA GLU A 51 -10.43 6.22 7.01
C GLU A 51 -11.70 6.85 6.43
N ALA A 52 -11.69 7.19 5.13
CA ALA A 52 -12.83 7.75 4.43
C ALA A 52 -13.64 6.70 3.64
N LEU A 53 -13.17 5.45 3.58
CA LEU A 53 -13.77 4.39 2.77
C LEU A 53 -14.66 3.47 3.59
N ALA A 54 -15.79 3.07 3.02
CA ALA A 54 -16.73 2.13 3.62
C ALA A 54 -16.06 0.76 3.83
N GLY A 55 -16.25 0.19 5.02
CA GLY A 55 -15.64 -1.07 5.42
C GLY A 55 -14.15 -0.97 5.79
N CYS A 56 -13.36 -0.12 5.11
CA CYS A 56 -11.97 0.14 5.48
C CYS A 56 -11.88 0.98 6.77
N SER A 57 -12.75 1.98 6.93
CA SER A 57 -12.84 2.82 8.13
C SER A 57 -13.11 2.02 9.40
N ASP A 58 -13.90 0.94 9.29
CA ASP A 58 -14.25 0.03 10.40
C ASP A 58 -13.31 -1.19 10.51
N CYS A 59 -12.35 -1.34 9.59
CA CYS A 59 -11.45 -2.48 9.57
C CYS A 59 -10.36 -2.34 10.65
N ALA A 60 -10.24 -3.34 11.53
CA ALA A 60 -9.22 -3.37 12.59
C ALA A 60 -7.77 -3.33 12.07
N PHE A 61 -7.55 -3.60 10.78
CA PHE A 61 -6.24 -3.61 10.14
C PHE A 61 -5.97 -2.35 9.30
N ASN A 62 -6.84 -1.33 9.35
CA ASN A 62 -6.73 -0.14 8.49
C ASN A 62 -5.38 0.59 8.63
N ILE A 63 -4.82 0.68 9.83
CA ILE A 63 -3.52 1.31 10.11
C ILE A 63 -2.32 0.54 9.55
N TYR A 64 -2.53 -0.72 9.14
CA TYR A 64 -1.50 -1.60 8.58
C TYR A 64 -1.72 -1.89 7.08
N CYS A 65 -2.76 -1.29 6.49
CA CYS A 65 -3.18 -1.52 5.11
C CYS A 65 -3.28 -0.19 4.37
N GLY A 66 -3.46 -0.22 3.04
CA GLY A 66 -3.61 0.96 2.20
C GLY A 66 -4.71 0.77 1.16
N ALA A 67 -5.39 1.88 0.82
CA ALA A 67 -6.22 1.94 -0.37
C ALA A 67 -5.31 2.16 -1.58
N ASP A 68 -5.63 1.52 -2.70
CA ASP A 68 -4.92 1.67 -3.96
C ASP A 68 -5.95 1.77 -5.10
N PRO A 69 -6.37 2.99 -5.48
CA PRO A 69 -7.34 3.21 -6.53
C PRO A 69 -6.91 2.67 -7.89
N VAL A 70 -5.59 2.67 -8.18
CA VAL A 70 -5.04 2.18 -9.44
C VAL A 70 -5.26 0.67 -9.55
N ARG A 71 -4.94 -0.07 -8.48
CA ARG A 71 -5.19 -1.52 -8.41
C ARG A 71 -6.67 -1.86 -8.46
N ASN A 72 -7.51 -1.11 -7.74
CA ASN A 72 -8.95 -1.33 -7.78
C ASN A 72 -9.46 -1.17 -9.22
N TYR A 73 -9.06 -0.10 -9.90
CA TYR A 73 -9.43 0.11 -11.30
C TYR A 73 -8.86 -0.97 -12.23
N ALA A 74 -7.60 -1.34 -12.09
CA ALA A 74 -6.98 -2.37 -12.92
C ALA A 74 -7.68 -3.74 -12.80
N THR A 75 -8.20 -4.07 -11.61
CA THR A 75 -8.81 -5.38 -11.32
C THR A 75 -10.33 -5.41 -11.46
N GLN A 76 -10.99 -4.28 -11.22
CA GLN A 76 -12.45 -4.20 -11.08
C GLN A 76 -13.08 -3.12 -11.97
N LYS A 77 -12.28 -2.31 -12.66
CA LYS A 77 -12.70 -1.15 -13.46
C LYS A 77 -13.53 -0.14 -12.67
N ASP A 78 -13.21 -0.02 -11.38
CA ASP A 78 -13.77 0.94 -10.43
C ASP A 78 -12.65 1.45 -9.51
N TYR A 79 -12.53 2.77 -9.37
CA TYR A 79 -11.55 3.44 -8.52
C TYR A 79 -11.80 3.15 -7.04
N TYR A 80 -13.08 3.11 -6.65
CA TYR A 80 -13.48 2.86 -5.27
C TYR A 80 -13.16 1.41 -4.89
N GLY A 81 -13.63 0.46 -5.71
CA GLY A 81 -13.42 -0.97 -5.58
C GLY A 81 -14.32 -1.63 -4.53
N HIS A 82 -14.69 -2.89 -4.76
CA HIS A 82 -15.52 -3.67 -3.86
C HIS A 82 -14.67 -4.50 -2.88
N ARG A 83 -14.40 -3.94 -1.69
CA ARG A 83 -13.55 -4.58 -0.66
C ARG A 83 -13.98 -6.01 -0.28
N PRO A 84 -15.27 -6.33 -0.08
CA PRO A 84 -15.70 -7.68 0.30
C PRO A 84 -15.27 -8.78 -0.69
N SER A 85 -15.33 -8.50 -2.00
CA SER A 85 -14.90 -9.44 -3.05
C SER A 85 -13.46 -9.23 -3.52
N SER A 86 -12.72 -8.31 -2.89
CA SER A 86 -11.35 -8.01 -3.28
C SER A 86 -10.40 -9.08 -2.75
N ASP A 87 -9.86 -9.90 -3.64
CA ASP A 87 -8.78 -10.85 -3.33
C ASP A 87 -7.60 -10.18 -2.64
N PHE A 88 -7.30 -8.93 -3.00
CA PHE A 88 -6.23 -8.16 -2.37
C PHE A 88 -6.55 -7.91 -0.90
N CYS A 89 -7.76 -7.42 -0.60
CA CYS A 89 -8.20 -7.16 0.77
C CYS A 89 -8.17 -8.44 1.62
N GLN A 90 -8.75 -9.54 1.08
CA GLN A 90 -8.77 -10.83 1.77
C GLN A 90 -7.36 -11.36 2.07
N LYS A 91 -6.46 -11.32 1.08
CA LYS A 91 -5.05 -11.73 1.23
C LYS A 91 -4.32 -10.87 2.26
N HIS A 92 -4.47 -9.55 2.22
CA HIS A 92 -3.79 -8.65 3.16
C HIS A 92 -4.25 -8.87 4.61
N ILE A 93 -5.55 -9.04 4.82
CA ILE A 93 -6.08 -9.36 6.17
C ILE A 93 -5.44 -10.65 6.70
N LEU A 94 -5.33 -11.69 5.87
CA LEU A 94 -4.73 -12.96 6.28
C LEU A 94 -3.23 -12.84 6.55
N LEU A 95 -2.50 -12.10 5.71
CA LEU A 95 -1.07 -11.86 5.91
C LEU A 95 -0.78 -11.07 7.18
N ILE A 96 -1.53 -9.99 7.43
CA ILE A 96 -1.37 -9.16 8.63
C ILE A 96 -1.67 -9.98 9.89
N LYS A 97 -2.77 -10.75 9.89
CA LYS A 97 -3.09 -11.69 10.98
C LYS A 97 -1.96 -12.68 11.21
N TYR A 98 -1.42 -13.27 10.15
CA TYR A 98 -0.34 -14.23 10.25
C TYR A 98 0.94 -13.62 10.84
N VAL A 99 1.28 -12.38 10.45
CA VAL A 99 2.41 -11.64 11.03
C VAL A 99 2.21 -11.39 12.51
N PHE A 100 0.99 -11.02 12.96
CA PHE A 100 0.70 -10.89 14.40
C PHE A 100 0.82 -12.21 15.15
N ASP A 101 0.33 -13.31 14.57
CA ASP A 101 0.52 -14.66 15.09
C ASP A 101 2.01 -15.00 15.29
N LEU A 102 2.87 -14.61 14.33
CA LEU A 102 4.31 -14.81 14.44
C LEU A 102 4.93 -13.92 15.53
N ILE A 103 4.50 -12.67 15.64
CA ILE A 103 4.96 -11.75 16.70
C ILE A 103 4.57 -12.27 18.09
N GLU A 104 3.36 -12.80 18.25
CA GLU A 104 2.92 -13.41 19.51
C GLU A 104 3.76 -14.65 19.87
N LYS A 105 3.97 -15.56 18.90
CA LYS A 105 4.79 -16.77 19.08
C LYS A 105 6.23 -16.45 19.44
N ALA A 106 6.78 -15.35 18.91
CA ALA A 106 8.12 -14.86 19.23
C ALA A 106 8.30 -14.48 20.72
N GLY A 107 7.22 -14.34 21.50
CA GLY A 107 7.29 -14.21 22.95
C GLY A 107 7.89 -15.43 23.65
N SER A 108 7.74 -16.62 23.04
CA SER A 108 8.25 -17.90 23.57
C SER A 108 9.22 -18.63 22.65
N ASP A 109 9.31 -18.24 21.38
CA ASP A 109 10.22 -18.80 20.38
C ASP A 109 11.39 -17.83 20.13
N ASN A 110 12.57 -18.17 20.68
CA ASN A 110 13.77 -17.34 20.56
C ASN A 110 14.26 -17.22 19.11
N ASP A 111 14.15 -18.26 18.29
CA ASP A 111 14.62 -18.18 16.91
C ASP A 111 13.71 -17.26 16.09
N LEU A 112 12.40 -17.38 16.26
CA LEU A 112 11.45 -16.47 15.62
C LEU A 112 11.65 -15.01 16.09
N LYS A 113 11.90 -14.81 17.38
CA LYS A 113 12.22 -13.49 17.93
C LYS A 113 13.45 -12.88 17.26
N ARG A 114 14.53 -13.65 17.13
CA ARG A 114 15.76 -13.18 16.46
C ARG A 114 15.51 -12.82 15.00
N ILE A 115 14.73 -13.62 14.27
CA ILE A 115 14.37 -13.34 12.86
C ILE A 115 13.65 -11.99 12.77
N ILE A 116 12.61 -11.78 13.58
CA ILE A 116 11.80 -10.55 13.54
C ILE A 116 12.66 -9.33 13.88
N TRP A 117 13.50 -9.41 14.91
CA TRP A 117 14.37 -8.29 15.29
C TRP A 117 15.47 -8.00 14.29
N ALA A 118 16.02 -9.02 13.62
CA ALA A 118 16.94 -8.84 12.52
C ALA A 118 16.27 -8.07 11.35
N TRP A 119 15.01 -8.35 11.04
CA TRP A 119 14.25 -7.59 10.03
C TRP A 119 14.01 -6.13 10.44
N ILE A 120 13.60 -5.89 11.69
CA ILE A 120 13.33 -4.54 12.22
C ILE A 120 14.60 -3.69 12.21
N THR A 121 15.71 -4.24 12.68
CA THR A 121 16.99 -3.53 12.81
C THR A 121 17.86 -3.55 11.56
N ARG A 122 17.47 -4.35 10.55
CA ARG A 122 18.28 -4.68 9.36
C ARG A 122 19.66 -5.24 9.73
N GLY A 123 19.73 -6.00 10.83
CA GLY A 123 20.95 -6.56 11.39
C GLY A 123 21.17 -8.04 11.05
N ASP A 124 22.34 -8.56 11.42
CA ASP A 124 22.64 -9.99 11.32
C ASP A 124 21.93 -10.77 12.44
N ILE A 125 21.16 -11.79 12.07
CA ILE A 125 20.43 -12.68 12.98
C ILE A 125 21.34 -13.33 14.04
N ASN A 126 22.61 -13.58 13.71
CA ASN A 126 23.58 -14.18 14.62
C ASN A 126 24.00 -13.24 15.76
N GLN A 127 23.64 -11.95 15.66
CA GLN A 127 23.95 -10.94 16.66
C GLN A 127 22.79 -10.66 17.63
N MET A 128 21.59 -11.18 17.35
CA MET A 128 20.35 -10.88 18.10
C MET A 128 20.28 -11.56 19.49
N ASP A 129 21.18 -12.49 19.80
CA ASP A 129 21.28 -13.16 21.12
C ASP A 129 22.18 -12.42 22.10
N LYS A 130 22.98 -11.47 21.61
CA LYS A 130 23.99 -10.79 22.41
C LYS A 130 23.36 -9.56 23.08
N VAL A 131 22.74 -9.81 24.23
CA VAL A 131 22.46 -8.84 25.30
C VAL A 131 21.49 -7.71 24.92
N GLY A 132 20.26 -7.77 25.43
CA GLY A 132 19.48 -6.56 25.75
C GLY A 132 19.01 -5.66 24.60
N LEU A 133 19.23 -6.02 23.34
CA LEU A 133 18.88 -5.23 22.14
C LEU A 133 17.38 -5.17 21.80
N TYR A 134 16.52 -5.63 22.72
CA TYR A 134 15.06 -5.60 22.55
C TYR A 134 14.42 -4.31 23.12
N HIS A 135 15.23 -3.31 23.49
CA HIS A 135 14.82 -2.01 24.00
C HIS A 135 15.40 -0.88 23.16
#